data_AF-A0A1H3KWA3-F1
#
_entry.id   AF-A0A1H3KWA3-F1
#
_cell.length_a   1.000
_cell.length_b   1.000
_cell.length_c   1.000
_cell.angle_alpha   90.00
_cell.angle_beta   90.00
_cell.angle_gamma   90.00
#
_symmetry.space_group_name_H-M   'P 1'
#
loop_
_entity.id
_entity.type
_entity.pdbx_description
1 polymer ?
#
loop_
_entity_poly.entity_id
_entity_poly.type
_entity_poly.pdbx_seq_one_letter_code
_entity_poly.pdbx_strand_id
1 'polypeptide(L)'
;MIKWPSAALVIGILLIAGCDRNEWNLPRTKSTQQQDAPSANEKPGGPFQVERNEYLKTTRQELDQLRSEIDALKVKADHSGAELKTDLERKIQGFQVDLKNLEDKWQQVKGASESGWQEFKLSFSASIEKLKKSIHDAAG
;
A
#
# COMPACT_ATOMS: atom_id res chain seq x y z
N MET A 1 51.02 18.86 -10.50
CA MET A 1 52.27 18.59 -9.76
C MET A 1 51.90 18.17 -8.35
N ILE A 2 52.02 16.87 -8.06
CA ILE A 2 51.64 16.24 -6.79
C ILE A 2 52.90 16.21 -5.91
N LYS A 3 52.85 16.84 -4.73
CA LYS A 3 53.91 16.78 -3.73
C LYS A 3 53.31 16.30 -2.41
N TRP A 4 53.65 15.07 -2.05
CA TRP A 4 53.60 14.54 -0.69
C TRP A 4 55.05 14.39 -0.20
N PRO A 5 55.33 14.70 1.08
CA PRO A 5 56.47 14.13 1.76
C PRO A 5 56.04 13.11 2.82
N SER A 6 56.75 11.99 2.78
CA SER A 6 56.68 10.82 3.62
C SER A 6 57.17 11.06 5.05
N ALA A 7 56.65 10.20 5.94
CA ALA A 7 57.32 9.56 7.08
C ALA A 7 57.82 10.41 8.26
N ALA A 8 57.31 10.12 9.45
CA ALA A 8 58.12 9.59 10.55
C ALA A 8 57.22 9.19 11.73
N LEU A 9 57.42 7.96 12.20
CA LEU A 9 56.78 7.33 13.34
C LEU A 9 57.74 7.48 14.52
N VAL A 10 57.34 8.17 15.60
CA VAL A 10 58.05 8.10 16.89
C VAL A 10 57.03 8.00 18.01
N ILE A 11 57.11 6.85 18.69
CA ILE A 11 56.39 6.46 19.88
C ILE A 11 57.06 7.11 21.10
N GLY A 12 56.26 7.74 21.97
CA GLY A 12 56.70 8.24 23.26
C GLY A 12 55.50 8.41 24.19
N ILE A 13 55.21 7.37 24.99
CA ILE A 13 54.22 7.40 26.08
C ILE A 13 54.97 7.74 27.37
N LEU A 14 54.61 8.86 27.98
CA LEU A 14 54.92 9.20 29.38
C LEU A 14 53.61 9.17 30.17
N LEU A 15 53.50 8.19 31.08
CA LEU A 15 52.41 8.04 32.04
C LEU A 15 52.67 8.98 33.22
N ILE A 16 51.74 9.90 33.47
CA ILE A 16 51.63 10.65 34.73
C ILE A 16 50.35 10.17 35.41
N ALA A 17 50.51 9.66 36.64
CA ALA A 17 49.42 9.23 37.52
C ALA A 17 49.17 10.31 38.58
N GLY A 18 47.88 10.60 38.84
CA GLY A 18 47.36 11.42 39.96
C GLY A 18 47.05 12.89 39.58
N CYS A 19 45.88 13.49 39.80
CA CYS A 19 44.73 13.15 40.65
C CYS A 19 43.40 13.74 40.13
N ASP A 20 42.34 12.91 40.27
CA ASP A 20 40.93 13.15 40.63
C ASP A 20 40.30 14.57 40.54
N ARG A 21 39.33 14.76 39.62
CA ARG A 21 37.90 14.97 39.92
C ARG A 21 37.07 15.06 38.62
N ASN A 22 35.98 14.28 38.60
CA ASN A 22 34.79 14.33 37.74
C ASN A 22 34.82 13.81 36.28
N GLU A 23 33.94 12.82 36.08
CA GLU A 23 33.11 12.49 34.91
C GLU A 23 33.71 12.21 33.52
N TRP A 24 34.12 10.94 33.35
CA TRP A 24 33.70 10.02 32.28
C TRP A 24 33.89 10.39 30.78
N ASN A 25 35.00 9.83 30.27
CA ASN A 25 35.18 9.04 29.04
C ASN A 25 35.03 9.64 27.62
N LEU A 26 36.18 9.64 26.94
CA LEU A 26 36.48 10.03 25.56
C LEU A 26 36.01 9.01 24.47
N PRO A 27 36.05 9.40 23.18
CA PRO A 27 35.37 8.76 22.04
C PRO A 27 36.29 7.91 21.12
N ARG A 28 35.72 6.98 20.32
CA ARG A 28 36.06 6.77 18.88
C ARG A 28 35.24 5.68 18.14
N THR A 29 34.55 6.15 17.09
CA THR A 29 34.45 5.61 15.71
C THR A 29 33.99 4.18 15.38
N LYS A 30 32.87 4.16 14.62
CA LYS A 30 32.57 3.33 13.41
C LYS A 30 32.41 1.81 13.61
N SER A 31 31.16 1.37 13.81
CA SER A 31 30.40 0.53 12.86
C SER A 31 29.25 -0.17 13.59
N THR A 32 28.07 -0.11 12.95
CA THR A 32 26.95 -1.03 13.12
C THR A 32 26.08 -0.89 14.38
N GLN A 33 24.77 -0.81 14.10
CA GLN A 33 23.63 -1.01 14.98
C GLN A 33 23.21 0.20 15.83
N GLN A 34 22.77 1.28 15.16
CA GLN A 34 21.71 2.07 15.74
C GLN A 34 20.41 1.27 15.56
N GLN A 35 19.96 0.72 16.68
CA GLN A 35 18.69 0.04 16.87
C GLN A 35 17.57 0.84 16.20
N ASP A 36 16.79 0.15 15.38
CA ASP A 36 15.45 0.55 14.94
C ASP A 36 14.58 0.83 16.17
N ALA A 37 14.61 2.06 16.66
CA ALA A 37 13.45 2.64 17.31
C ALA A 37 12.37 2.79 16.23
N PRO A 38 11.10 2.42 16.48
CA PRO A 38 10.04 2.71 15.53
C PRO A 38 10.04 4.22 15.32
N SER A 39 10.44 4.64 14.12
CA SER A 39 10.38 6.05 13.75
C SER A 39 8.92 6.44 13.72
N ALA A 40 8.45 7.01 14.83
CA ALA A 40 7.20 7.75 14.97
C ALA A 40 7.29 9.07 14.18
N ASN A 41 7.75 8.99 12.93
CA ASN A 41 7.76 10.04 11.94
C ASN A 41 7.17 9.48 10.64
N GLU A 42 6.02 8.81 10.76
CA GLU A 42 5.07 8.77 9.66
C GLU A 42 4.56 10.20 9.49
N LYS A 43 5.26 10.97 8.65
CA LYS A 43 4.82 12.28 8.21
C LYS A 43 3.37 12.11 7.76
N PRO A 44 2.40 12.85 8.33
CA PRO A 44 1.02 12.82 7.86
C PRO A 44 1.07 13.03 6.35
N GLY A 45 0.55 12.06 5.60
CA GLY A 45 0.58 12.13 4.14
C GLY A 45 0.07 13.48 3.67
N GLY A 46 0.69 14.07 2.64
CA GLY A 46 0.16 15.30 2.05
C GLY A 46 -1.30 15.12 1.61
N PRO A 47 -2.03 16.21 1.31
CA PRO A 47 -3.46 16.16 0.98
C PRO A 47 -3.83 15.08 -0.06
N PHE A 48 -2.98 14.90 -1.08
CA PHE A 48 -3.09 13.82 -2.07
C PHE A 48 -3.11 12.42 -1.44
N GLN A 49 -2.18 12.12 -0.53
CA GLN A 49 -2.08 10.79 0.09
C GLN A 49 -3.30 10.49 0.97
N VAL A 50 -3.84 11.51 1.65
CA VAL A 50 -5.07 11.38 2.44
C VAL A 50 -6.25 11.05 1.53
N GLU A 51 -6.52 11.87 0.51
CA GLU A 51 -7.62 11.64 -0.45
C GLU A 51 -7.51 10.27 -1.11
N ARG A 52 -6.30 9.91 -1.56
CA ARG A 52 -6.03 8.64 -2.21
C ARG A 52 -6.33 7.46 -1.28
N ASN A 53 -5.83 7.51 -0.04
CA ASN A 53 -6.04 6.44 0.92
C ASN A 53 -7.51 6.29 1.30
N GLU A 54 -8.23 7.41 1.47
CA GLU A 54 -9.68 7.41 1.72
C GLU A 54 -10.45 6.78 0.57
N TYR A 55 -10.17 7.20 -0.67
CA TYR A 55 -10.79 6.61 -1.85
C TYR A 55 -10.51 5.10 -1.94
N LEU A 56 -9.24 4.67 -1.78
CA LEU A 56 -8.90 3.24 -1.83
C LEU A 56 -9.62 2.44 -0.75
N LYS A 57 -9.78 2.98 0.45
CA LYS A 57 -10.52 2.35 1.54
C LYS A 57 -12.00 2.19 1.20
N THR A 58 -12.66 3.28 0.78
CA THR A 58 -14.09 3.25 0.40
C THR A 58 -14.33 2.31 -0.76
N THR A 59 -13.49 2.38 -1.80
CA THR A 59 -13.63 1.50 -2.96
C THR A 59 -13.39 0.04 -2.61
N ARG A 60 -12.53 -0.28 -1.63
CA ARG A 60 -12.43 -1.66 -1.16
C ARG A 60 -13.76 -2.17 -0.61
N GLN A 61 -14.44 -1.35 0.18
CA GLN A 61 -15.75 -1.69 0.73
C GLN A 61 -16.80 -1.86 -0.38
N GLU A 62 -16.77 -1.03 -1.42
CA GLU A 62 -17.65 -1.18 -2.58
C GLU A 62 -17.41 -2.49 -3.33
N LEU A 63 -16.15 -2.88 -3.57
CA LEU A 63 -15.83 -4.15 -4.22
C LEU A 63 -16.28 -5.36 -3.38
N ASP A 64 -16.09 -5.29 -2.05
CA ASP A 64 -16.56 -6.32 -1.12
C ASP A 64 -18.10 -6.42 -1.11
N GLN A 65 -18.80 -5.28 -1.22
CA GLN A 65 -20.27 -5.24 -1.35
C GLN A 65 -20.74 -5.86 -2.67
N LEU A 66 -20.12 -5.52 -3.81
CA LEU A 66 -20.47 -6.11 -5.11
C LEU A 66 -20.27 -7.62 -5.12
N ARG A 67 -19.22 -8.11 -4.45
CA ARG A 67 -19.01 -9.55 -4.28
C ARG A 67 -20.18 -10.21 -3.55
N SER A 68 -20.62 -9.62 -2.44
CA SER A 68 -21.76 -10.11 -1.66
C SER A 68 -23.05 -10.16 -2.49
N GLU A 69 -23.29 -9.13 -3.33
CA GLU A 69 -24.45 -9.09 -4.22
C GLU A 69 -24.39 -10.18 -5.31
N ILE A 70 -23.21 -10.44 -5.87
CA ILE A 70 -23.00 -11.56 -6.81
C ILE A 70 -23.26 -12.91 -6.12
N ASP A 71 -22.81 -13.08 -4.87
CA ASP A 71 -23.05 -14.30 -4.10
C ASP A 71 -24.57 -14.47 -3.79
N ALA A 72 -25.28 -13.39 -3.50
CA ALA A 72 -26.73 -13.41 -3.33
C ALA A 72 -27.47 -13.79 -4.63
N LEU A 73 -27.03 -13.28 -5.78
CA LEU A 73 -27.53 -13.67 -7.10
C LEU A 73 -27.32 -15.16 -7.39
N LYS A 74 -26.19 -15.72 -6.96
CA LYS A 74 -25.91 -17.16 -7.08
C LYS A 74 -26.91 -17.99 -6.28
N VAL A 75 -27.19 -17.59 -5.05
CA VAL A 75 -28.24 -18.23 -4.23
C VAL A 75 -29.60 -18.12 -4.92
N LYS A 76 -29.96 -16.95 -5.47
CA LYS A 76 -31.21 -16.77 -6.24
C LYS A 76 -31.27 -17.71 -7.45
N ALA A 77 -30.17 -17.86 -8.19
CA ALA A 77 -30.09 -18.76 -9.34
C ALA A 77 -30.30 -20.22 -8.94
N ASP A 78 -29.72 -20.66 -7.83
CA ASP A 78 -29.86 -22.03 -7.33
C ASP A 78 -31.29 -22.38 -6.90
N HIS A 79 -32.07 -21.39 -6.47
CA HIS A 79 -33.49 -21.55 -6.14
C HIS A 79 -34.46 -21.23 -7.30
N SER A 80 -33.93 -20.88 -8.48
CA SER A 80 -34.73 -20.53 -9.65
C SER A 80 -35.03 -21.75 -10.53
N GLY A 81 -36.04 -21.63 -11.40
CA GLY A 81 -36.30 -22.62 -12.45
C GLY A 81 -35.16 -22.71 -13.47
N ALA A 82 -35.06 -23.82 -14.21
CA ALA A 82 -33.91 -24.15 -15.06
C ALA A 82 -33.49 -23.06 -16.07
N GLU A 83 -34.47 -22.41 -16.71
CA GLU A 83 -34.21 -21.33 -17.68
C GLU A 83 -33.60 -20.10 -17.01
N LEU A 84 -34.23 -19.62 -15.93
CA LEU A 84 -33.75 -18.46 -15.17
C LEU A 84 -32.41 -18.74 -14.50
N LYS A 85 -32.20 -19.97 -14.00
CA LYS A 85 -30.92 -20.40 -13.45
C LYS A 85 -29.81 -20.28 -14.49
N THR A 86 -30.02 -20.82 -15.69
CA THR A 86 -29.03 -20.78 -16.78
C THR A 86 -28.69 -19.34 -17.17
N ASP A 87 -29.69 -18.45 -17.23
CA ASP A 87 -29.47 -17.04 -17.54
C ASP A 87 -28.68 -16.31 -16.45
N LEU A 88 -29.06 -16.49 -15.18
CA LEU A 88 -28.36 -15.90 -14.04
C LEU A 88 -26.93 -16.41 -13.92
N GLU A 89 -26.69 -17.72 -14.09
CA GLU A 89 -25.34 -18.29 -14.04
C GLU A 89 -24.42 -17.66 -15.08
N ARG A 90 -24.92 -17.44 -16.31
CA ARG A 90 -24.16 -16.75 -17.36
C ARG A 90 -23.80 -15.32 -16.97
N LYS A 91 -24.77 -14.56 -16.43
CA LYS A 91 -24.55 -13.17 -15.97
C LYS A 91 -23.58 -13.12 -14.80
N ILE A 92 -23.72 -14.01 -13.82
CA ILE A 92 -22.85 -14.14 -12.64
C ILE A 92 -21.39 -14.40 -13.07
N GLN A 93 -21.16 -15.28 -14.05
CA GLN A 93 -19.81 -15.51 -14.57
C GLN A 93 -19.19 -14.23 -15.15
N GLY A 94 -19.97 -13.43 -15.90
CA GLY A 94 -19.54 -12.12 -16.38
C GLY A 94 -19.19 -11.16 -15.24
N PHE A 95 -20.06 -11.07 -14.23
CA PHE A 95 -19.84 -10.20 -13.08
C PHE A 95 -18.61 -10.60 -12.27
N GLN A 96 -18.34 -11.89 -12.12
CA GLN A 96 -17.14 -12.38 -11.44
C GLN A 96 -15.85 -12.00 -12.18
N VAL A 97 -15.86 -12.04 -13.52
CA VAL A 97 -14.72 -11.59 -14.34
C VAL A 97 -14.52 -10.08 -14.18
N ASP A 98 -15.60 -9.30 -14.28
CA ASP A 98 -15.53 -7.84 -14.13
C ASP A 98 -15.06 -7.43 -12.72
N LEU A 99 -15.57 -8.08 -11.67
CA LEU A 99 -15.15 -7.84 -10.29
C LEU A 99 -13.66 -8.16 -10.12
N LYS A 100 -13.19 -9.31 -10.62
CA LYS A 100 -11.78 -9.68 -10.56
C LYS A 100 -10.88 -8.65 -11.25
N ASN A 101 -11.29 -8.18 -12.44
CA ASN A 101 -10.56 -7.14 -13.17
C ASN A 101 -10.49 -5.83 -12.37
N LEU A 102 -11.57 -5.47 -11.66
CA LEU A 102 -11.58 -4.32 -10.78
C LEU A 102 -10.66 -4.51 -9.56
N GLU A 103 -10.71 -5.66 -8.90
CA GLU A 103 -9.82 -6.00 -7.79
C GLU A 103 -8.35 -5.92 -8.19
N ASP A 104 -7.99 -6.48 -9.36
CA ASP A 104 -6.61 -6.45 -9.87
C ASP A 104 -6.15 -5.01 -10.14
N LYS A 105 -6.99 -4.16 -10.74
CA LYS A 105 -6.70 -2.73 -10.94
C LYS A 105 -6.58 -1.97 -9.63
N TRP A 106 -7.43 -2.27 -8.64
CA TRP A 106 -7.37 -1.66 -7.31
C TRP A 106 -6.07 -2.00 -6.57
N GLN A 107 -5.55 -3.22 -6.73
CA GLN A 107 -4.25 -3.59 -6.15
C GLN A 107 -3.09 -2.82 -6.82
N GLN A 108 -3.14 -2.70 -8.15
CA GLN A 108 -2.08 -2.03 -8.92
C GLN A 108 -1.97 -0.53 -8.61
N VAL A 109 -3.09 0.15 -8.34
CA VAL A 109 -3.08 1.61 -8.14
C VAL A 109 -2.54 2.05 -6.77
N LYS A 110 -2.36 1.15 -5.81
CA LYS A 110 -1.87 1.51 -4.46
C LYS A 110 -0.52 2.25 -4.47
N GLY A 111 0.29 2.02 -5.50
CA GLY A 111 1.57 2.68 -5.73
C GLY A 111 1.55 3.83 -6.75
N ALA A 112 0.38 4.23 -7.27
CA ALA A 112 0.29 5.23 -8.32
C ALA A 112 0.71 6.62 -7.83
N SER A 113 1.40 7.35 -8.72
CA SER A 113 1.75 8.76 -8.54
C SER A 113 0.56 9.68 -8.80
N GLU A 114 0.65 10.91 -8.31
CA GLU A 114 -0.37 11.95 -8.49
C GLU A 114 -0.72 12.21 -9.96
N SER A 115 0.27 12.10 -10.86
CA SER A 115 0.16 12.42 -12.29
C SER A 115 -0.84 11.56 -13.09
N GLY A 116 -1.36 10.46 -12.54
CA GLY A 116 -2.40 9.65 -13.19
C GLY A 116 -3.60 9.33 -12.29
N TRP A 117 -3.63 9.91 -11.09
CA TRP A 117 -4.59 9.49 -10.07
C TRP A 117 -6.04 9.86 -10.42
N GLN A 118 -6.27 11.07 -10.93
CA GLN A 118 -7.62 11.54 -11.22
C GLN A 118 -8.26 10.78 -12.39
N GLU A 119 -7.49 10.49 -13.44
CA GLU A 119 -7.98 9.67 -14.56
C GLU A 119 -8.28 8.23 -14.12
N PHE A 120 -7.41 7.64 -13.27
CA PHE A 120 -7.70 6.35 -12.66
C PHE A 120 -9.01 6.41 -11.86
N LYS A 121 -9.16 7.37 -10.95
CA LYS A 121 -10.34 7.51 -10.10
C LYS A 121 -11.63 7.59 -10.92
N LEU A 122 -11.64 8.42 -11.97
CA LEU A 122 -12.79 8.57 -12.87
C LEU A 122 -13.13 7.26 -13.60
N SER A 123 -12.14 6.66 -14.27
CA SER A 123 -12.35 5.43 -15.05
C SER A 123 -12.71 4.23 -14.18
N PHE A 124 -12.13 4.15 -12.99
CA PHE A 124 -12.37 3.09 -12.02
C PHE A 124 -13.76 3.20 -11.40
N SER A 125 -14.15 4.39 -10.93
CA SER A 125 -15.50 4.65 -10.42
C SER A 125 -16.58 4.40 -11.49
N ALA A 126 -16.34 4.78 -12.75
CA ALA A 126 -17.28 4.48 -13.83
C ALA A 126 -17.45 2.97 -14.06
N SER A 127 -16.37 2.21 -13.93
CA SER A 127 -16.39 0.75 -14.10
C SER A 127 -17.12 0.05 -12.95
N ILE A 128 -16.95 0.53 -11.71
CA ILE A 128 -17.70 0.06 -10.53
C ILE A 128 -19.19 0.32 -10.70
N GLU A 129 -19.58 1.55 -11.06
CA GLU A 129 -20.99 1.90 -11.24
C GLU A 129 -21.65 1.10 -12.36
N LYS A 130 -20.92 0.83 -13.45
CA LYS A 130 -21.40 -0.04 -14.53
C LYS A 130 -21.67 -1.47 -14.02
N LEU A 131 -20.74 -2.04 -13.24
CA LEU A 131 -20.91 -3.40 -12.70
C LEU A 131 -22.08 -3.44 -11.72
N LYS A 132 -22.16 -2.49 -10.79
CA LYS A 132 -23.26 -2.32 -9.84
C LYS A 132 -24.61 -2.26 -10.53
N LYS A 133 -24.74 -1.43 -11.57
CA LYS A 133 -25.96 -1.33 -12.36
C LYS A 133 -26.33 -2.67 -13.01
N SER A 134 -25.34 -3.36 -13.59
CA SER A 134 -25.57 -4.65 -14.26
C SER A 134 -26.02 -5.74 -13.28
N ILE A 135 -25.46 -5.75 -12.07
CA ILE A 135 -25.85 -6.62 -10.96
C ILE A 135 -27.29 -6.31 -10.52
N HIS A 136 -27.62 -5.04 -10.29
CA HIS A 136 -28.95 -4.62 -9.90
C HIS A 136 -30.01 -4.96 -10.96
N ASP A 137 -29.71 -4.71 -12.24
CA ASP A 137 -30.60 -5.03 -13.36
C ASP A 137 -30.81 -6.57 -13.50
N ALA A 138 -29.87 -7.41 -13.02
CA ALA A 138 -30.04 -8.86 -12.95
C ALA A 138 -30.74 -9.36 -11.68
N ALA A 139 -30.73 -8.56 -10.62
CA ALA A 139 -31.36 -8.87 -9.34
C ALA A 139 -32.85 -8.53 -9.32
N GLY A 140 -33.28 -7.50 -10.07
CA GLY A 140 -34.67 -7.16 -10.33
C GLY A 140 -35.40 -8.23 -11.15
#